data_AF-A0A968QQ19-F1
#
_entry.id   AF-A0A968QQ19-F1
#
_cell.length_a   1.000
_cell.length_b   1.000
_cell.length_c   1.000
_cell.angle_alpha   90.00
_cell.angle_beta   90.00
_cell.angle_gamma   90.00
#
_symmetry.space_group_name_H-M   'P 1'
#
loop_
_entity.id
_entity.type
_entity.pdbx_description
1 polymer ?
#
loop_
_entity_poly.entity_id
_entity_poly.type
_entity_poly.pdbx_seq_one_letter_code
_entity_poly.pdbx_strand_id
1 'polypeptide(L)'
;MSEQNIDLVFADIVLDNGSGTDILKEIGKRGLLCPVVMITGQPDIETAAESVRFGAYDYMIKPVHKEALIRITRMALDHQALLAEKERYRNHLEAIFRSVTEAIITIDHRKQITEANDAVGVIFGISPETMIGRLSDDVFRIIPKYVERF
;
A
#
# COMPACT_ATOMS: atom_id res chain seq x y z
N MET A 1 -8.85 -24.76 -8.10
CA MET A 1 -7.41 -24.53 -8.33
C MET A 1 -7.05 -23.30 -7.54
N SER A 2 -6.16 -23.40 -6.55
CA SER A 2 -5.70 -22.23 -5.79
C SER A 2 -5.05 -21.25 -6.76
N GLU A 3 -5.54 -20.01 -6.82
CA GLU A 3 -4.83 -18.92 -7.50
C GLU A 3 -3.42 -18.86 -6.93
N GLN A 4 -2.43 -19.24 -7.73
CA GLN A 4 -1.03 -19.12 -7.34
C GLN A 4 -0.71 -17.64 -7.34
N ASN A 5 -0.31 -17.12 -6.19
CA ASN A 5 0.14 -15.75 -6.07
C ASN A 5 1.45 -15.62 -6.85
N ILE A 6 1.51 -14.68 -7.80
CA ILE A 6 2.70 -14.46 -8.63
C ILE A 6 3.60 -13.47 -7.88
N ASP A 7 4.81 -13.90 -7.52
CA ASP A 7 5.73 -13.06 -6.73
C ASP A 7 6.58 -12.10 -7.58
N LEU A 8 6.79 -12.42 -8.86
CA LEU A 8 7.56 -11.62 -9.82
C LEU A 8 7.23 -12.05 -11.25
N VAL A 9 7.13 -11.07 -12.15
CA VAL A 9 6.95 -11.29 -13.58
C VAL A 9 8.16 -10.78 -14.34
N PHE A 10 8.69 -11.60 -15.25
CA PHE A 10 9.57 -11.14 -16.33
C PHE A 10 8.78 -11.20 -17.64
N ALA A 11 8.64 -10.07 -18.32
CA ALA A 11 7.85 -9.96 -19.54
C ALA A 11 8.71 -9.45 -20.70
N ASP A 12 8.69 -10.17 -21.84
CA ASP A 12 9.31 -9.68 -23.07
C ASP A 12 8.45 -8.57 -23.68
N ILE A 13 9.05 -7.48 -24.13
CA ILE A 13 8.32 -6.36 -24.74
C ILE A 13 7.80 -6.74 -26.12
N VAL A 14 8.63 -7.40 -26.93
CA VAL A 14 8.26 -7.79 -28.29
C VAL A 14 7.71 -9.21 -28.27
N LEU A 15 6.41 -9.37 -28.53
CA LEU A 15 5.75 -10.67 -28.64
C LEU A 15 5.11 -10.83 -30.02
N ASP A 16 4.96 -12.07 -30.51
CA ASP A 16 4.40 -12.33 -31.84
C ASP A 16 2.94 -11.86 -32.00
N ASN A 17 2.18 -11.81 -30.89
CA ASN A 17 0.74 -11.49 -30.87
C ASN A 17 0.40 -10.26 -30.00
N GLY A 18 1.36 -9.39 -29.67
CA GLY A 18 1.10 -8.21 -28.84
C GLY A 18 2.36 -7.57 -28.25
N SER A 19 2.19 -6.69 -27.27
CA SER A 19 3.30 -6.10 -26.53
C SER A 19 3.33 -6.60 -25.09
N GLY A 20 4.52 -6.86 -24.55
CA GLY A 20 4.68 -7.08 -23.11
C GLY A 20 4.17 -5.90 -22.26
N THR A 21 4.16 -4.69 -22.82
CA THR A 21 3.60 -3.52 -22.12
C THR A 21 2.08 -3.63 -21.94
N ASP A 22 1.39 -4.44 -22.73
CA ASP A 22 -0.03 -4.74 -22.53
C ASP A 22 -0.25 -5.64 -21.31
N ILE A 23 0.66 -6.58 -21.05
CA ILE A 23 0.68 -7.40 -19.83
C ILE A 23 0.88 -6.51 -18.61
N LEU A 24 1.86 -5.60 -18.66
CA LEU A 24 2.12 -4.64 -17.58
C LEU A 24 0.89 -3.77 -17.28
N LYS A 25 0.24 -3.23 -18.32
CA LYS A 25 -1.00 -2.45 -18.19
C LYS A 25 -2.12 -3.27 -17.54
N GLU A 26 -2.29 -4.52 -17.93
CA GLU A 26 -3.35 -5.38 -17.41
C GLU A 26 -3.11 -5.76 -15.95
N ILE A 27 -1.86 -6.06 -15.57
CA ILE A 27 -1.45 -6.28 -14.17
C ILE A 27 -1.79 -5.04 -13.32
N GLY A 28 -1.42 -3.85 -13.81
CA GLY A 28 -1.75 -2.58 -13.15
C GLY A 28 -3.25 -2.33 -13.03
N LYS A 29 -4.04 -2.57 -14.09
CA LYS A 29 -5.51 -2.42 -14.08
C LYS A 29 -6.19 -3.34 -13.07
N ARG A 30 -5.67 -4.56 -12.89
CA ARG A 30 -6.17 -5.53 -11.90
C ARG A 30 -5.73 -5.21 -10.47
N GLY A 31 -4.86 -4.22 -10.28
CA GLY A 31 -4.32 -3.88 -8.97
C GLY A 31 -3.43 -4.98 -8.38
N LEU A 32 -2.84 -5.83 -9.23
CA LEU A 32 -1.92 -6.86 -8.78
C LEU A 32 -0.63 -6.20 -8.30
N LEU A 33 -0.20 -6.54 -7.08
CA LEU A 33 0.96 -5.93 -6.44
C LEU A 33 2.29 -6.55 -6.88
N CYS A 34 2.28 -7.53 -7.79
CA CYS A 34 3.49 -8.21 -8.21
C CYS A 34 4.39 -7.30 -9.06
N PRO A 35 5.70 -7.24 -8.77
CA PRO A 35 6.65 -6.48 -9.57
C PRO A 35 6.78 -7.10 -10.96
N VAL A 36 6.92 -6.24 -11.98
CA VAL A 36 7.08 -6.65 -13.37
C VAL A 36 8.38 -6.08 -13.91
N VAL A 37 9.28 -6.95 -14.37
CA VAL A 37 10.53 -6.58 -15.02
C VAL A 37 10.36 -6.78 -16.52
N MET A 38 10.52 -5.70 -17.27
CA MET A 38 10.42 -5.71 -18.73
C MET A 38 11.76 -6.15 -19.31
N ILE A 39 11.73 -7.02 -20.33
CA ILE A 39 12.92 -7.50 -21.04
C ILE A 39 12.72 -7.22 -22.53
N THR A 40 13.73 -6.74 -23.25
CA THR A 40 13.62 -6.61 -24.71
C THR A 40 14.95 -6.86 -25.43
N GLY A 41 14.88 -7.41 -26.64
CA GLY A 41 16.03 -7.45 -27.55
C GLY A 41 16.15 -6.22 -28.46
N GLN A 42 15.11 -5.38 -28.51
CA GLN A 42 15.05 -4.17 -29.32
C GLN A 42 14.69 -3.01 -28.39
N PRO A 43 15.68 -2.44 -27.67
CA PRO A 43 15.43 -1.34 -26.77
C PRO A 43 15.12 -0.07 -27.56
N ASP A 44 14.08 0.62 -27.16
CA ASP A 44 13.72 1.93 -27.67
C ASP A 44 13.24 2.84 -26.53
N ILE A 45 13.37 4.15 -26.74
CA ILE A 45 13.08 5.16 -25.70
C ILE A 45 11.58 5.17 -25.37
N GLU A 46 10.72 4.89 -26.34
CA GLU A 46 9.27 4.95 -26.18
C GLU A 46 8.77 3.81 -25.28
N THR A 47 9.22 2.57 -25.51
CA THR A 47 8.86 1.41 -24.69
C THR A 47 9.47 1.46 -23.30
N ALA A 48 10.68 2.02 -23.16
CA ALA A 48 11.28 2.25 -21.84
C ALA A 48 10.47 3.29 -21.05
N ALA A 49 10.13 4.43 -21.66
CA ALA A 49 9.31 5.45 -21.03
C ALA A 49 7.89 4.95 -20.71
N GLU A 50 7.30 4.14 -21.60
CA GLU A 50 6.01 3.50 -21.39
C GLU A 50 6.06 2.54 -20.20
N SER A 51 7.08 1.68 -20.12
CA SER A 51 7.27 0.73 -19.03
C SER A 51 7.34 1.42 -17.67
N VAL A 52 8.11 2.50 -17.56
CA VAL A 52 8.20 3.31 -16.33
C VAL A 52 6.85 3.95 -15.99
N ARG A 53 6.15 4.51 -16.99
CA ARG A 53 4.85 5.17 -16.79
C ARG A 53 3.79 4.22 -16.24
N PHE A 54 3.81 2.96 -16.66
CA PHE A 54 2.89 1.93 -16.18
C PHE A 54 3.41 1.15 -14.95
N GLY A 55 4.51 1.59 -14.35
CA GLY A 55 4.98 1.05 -13.08
C GLY A 55 5.75 -0.26 -13.19
N ALA A 56 6.46 -0.50 -14.29
CA ALA A 56 7.45 -1.57 -14.33
C ALA A 56 8.46 -1.39 -13.19
N TYR A 57 8.84 -2.50 -12.55
CA TYR A 57 9.85 -2.52 -11.50
C TYR A 57 11.24 -2.25 -12.06
N ASP A 58 11.58 -2.87 -13.20
CA ASP A 58 12.85 -2.67 -13.89
C ASP A 58 12.73 -2.95 -15.39
N TYR A 59 13.75 -2.59 -16.16
CA TYR A 59 13.85 -2.76 -17.59
C TYR A 59 15.22 -3.33 -17.97
N MET A 60 15.23 -4.45 -18.70
CA MET A 60 16.43 -5.19 -19.07
C MET A 60 16.55 -5.35 -20.59
N ILE A 61 17.79 -5.30 -21.08
CA ILE A 61 18.11 -5.49 -22.49
C ILE A 61 18.73 -6.88 -22.69
N LYS A 62 18.28 -7.61 -23.71
CA LYS A 62 18.87 -8.90 -24.10
C LYS A 62 20.21 -8.67 -24.83
N PRO A 63 21.20 -9.57 -24.67
CA PRO A 63 21.15 -10.81 -23.89
C PRO A 63 21.21 -10.56 -22.38
N VAL A 64 20.36 -11.27 -21.63
CA VAL A 64 20.31 -11.14 -20.16
C VAL A 64 21.34 -12.07 -19.52
N HIS A 65 22.27 -11.49 -18.78
CA HIS A 65 23.25 -12.25 -17.98
C HIS A 65 22.61 -12.80 -16.71
N LYS A 66 22.99 -14.03 -16.34
CA LYS A 66 22.46 -14.74 -15.17
C LYS A 66 22.60 -13.94 -13.88
N GLU A 67 23.75 -13.30 -13.67
CA GLU A 67 24.04 -12.51 -12.48
C GLU A 67 23.11 -11.30 -12.36
N ALA A 68 22.78 -10.65 -13.51
CA ALA A 68 21.86 -9.54 -13.55
C ALA A 68 20.43 -9.97 -13.22
N LEU A 69 19.98 -11.08 -13.81
CA LEU A 69 18.65 -11.64 -13.55
C LEU A 69 18.47 -12.02 -12.07
N ILE A 70 19.46 -12.70 -11.47
CA ILE A 70 19.42 -13.09 -10.06
C ILE A 70 19.39 -11.85 -9.15
N ARG A 71 20.21 -10.84 -9.45
CA ARG A 71 20.25 -9.60 -8.66
C ARG A 71 18.90 -8.89 -8.67
N ILE A 72 18.31 -8.68 -9.85
CA ILE A 72 17.02 -8.00 -10.00
C ILE A 72 15.91 -8.82 -9.33
N THR A 73 15.93 -10.14 -9.48
CA THR A 73 14.98 -11.04 -8.81
C THR A 73 15.02 -10.83 -7.29
N ARG A 74 16.21 -10.86 -6.68
CA ARG A 74 16.35 -10.63 -5.22
C ARG A 74 15.83 -9.27 -4.82
N MET A 75 16.26 -8.21 -5.50
CA MET A 75 15.83 -6.85 -5.19
C MET A 75 14.31 -6.69 -5.28
N ALA A 76 13.67 -7.27 -6.31
CA ALA A 76 12.23 -7.20 -6.49
C ALA A 76 11.47 -7.93 -5.38
N LEU A 77 11.91 -9.15 -5.03
CA LEU A 77 11.29 -9.95 -3.98
C LEU A 77 11.52 -9.37 -2.58
N ASP A 78 12.71 -8.85 -2.29
CA ASP A 78 13.02 -8.19 -1.02
C ASP A 78 12.16 -6.92 -0.85
N HIS A 79 11.98 -6.15 -1.93
CA HIS A 79 11.10 -4.99 -1.93
C HIS A 79 9.64 -5.37 -1.63
N GLN A 80 9.13 -6.45 -2.25
CA GLN A 80 7.78 -6.97 -1.96
C GLN A 80 7.64 -7.45 -0.52
N ALA A 81 8.63 -8.19 -0.02
CA ALA A 81 8.64 -8.67 1.36
C ALA A 81 8.60 -7.49 2.35
N LEU A 82 9.38 -6.43 2.09
CA LEU A 82 9.38 -5.22 2.92
C LEU A 82 8.03 -4.50 2.92
N LEU A 83 7.38 -4.37 1.75
CA LEU A 83 6.05 -3.77 1.65
C LEU A 83 5.00 -4.60 2.41
N ALA A 84 5.05 -5.93 2.27
CA ALA A 84 4.15 -6.83 2.98
C ALA A 84 4.37 -6.77 4.50
N GLU A 85 5.63 -6.71 4.97
CA GLU A 85 5.97 -6.58 6.38
C GLU A 85 5.47 -5.24 6.95
N LYS A 86 5.67 -4.13 6.22
CA LYS A 86 5.17 -2.81 6.59
C LYS A 86 3.65 -2.81 6.77
N GLU A 87 2.90 -3.39 5.84
CA GLU A 87 1.44 -3.49 5.97
C GLU A 87 1.01 -4.38 7.12
N ARG A 88 1.69 -5.53 7.34
CA ARG A 88 1.42 -6.37 8.51
C ARG A 88 1.65 -5.62 9.81
N TYR A 89 2.75 -4.88 9.92
CA TYR A 89 3.06 -4.08 11.09
C TYR A 89 2.04 -2.95 11.31
N ARG A 90 1.65 -2.24 10.24
CA ARG A 90 0.60 -1.21 10.28
C ARG A 90 -0.73 -1.78 10.77
N ASN A 91 -1.17 -2.90 10.20
CA ASN A 91 -2.40 -3.58 10.61
C ASN A 91 -2.34 -4.08 12.06
N HIS A 92 -1.17 -4.54 12.51
CA HIS A 92 -0.97 -4.96 13.89
C HIS A 92 -1.11 -3.79 14.88
N LEU A 93 -0.47 -2.64 14.58
CA LEU A 93 -0.62 -1.44 15.40
C LEU A 93 -2.06 -0.93 15.42
N GLU A 94 -2.73 -0.94 14.27
CA GLU A 94 -4.14 -0.55 14.17
C GLU A 94 -5.04 -1.47 15.02
N ALA A 95 -4.80 -2.78 14.97
CA ALA A 95 -5.52 -3.75 15.80
C ALA A 95 -5.28 -3.52 17.30
N ILE A 96 -4.03 -3.25 17.70
CA ILE A 96 -3.70 -2.90 19.09
C ILE A 96 -4.46 -1.64 19.49
N PHE A 97 -4.33 -0.55 18.73
CA PHE A 97 -4.96 0.75 19.00
C PHE A 97 -6.47 0.62 19.19
N ARG A 98 -7.15 -0.09 18.28
CA ARG A 98 -8.59 -0.34 18.35
C ARG A 98 -8.99 -1.20 19.56
N SER A 99 -8.14 -2.12 20.00
CA SER A 99 -8.42 -3.03 21.12
C SER A 99 -8.26 -2.40 22.52
N VAL A 100 -7.61 -1.24 22.63
CA VAL A 100 -7.43 -0.58 23.93
C VAL A 100 -8.79 -0.16 24.49
N THR A 101 -9.06 -0.53 25.75
CA THR A 101 -10.33 -0.25 26.43
C THR A 101 -10.46 1.19 26.92
N GLU A 102 -9.35 1.91 27.08
CA GLU A 102 -9.35 3.34 27.34
C GLU A 102 -9.63 4.11 26.06
N ALA A 103 -10.44 5.16 26.15
CA ALA A 103 -10.67 6.05 25.02
C ALA A 103 -9.39 6.83 24.70
N ILE A 104 -8.86 6.60 23.51
CA ILE A 104 -7.71 7.33 22.97
C ILE A 104 -8.21 8.21 21.83
N ILE A 105 -7.90 9.51 21.92
CA ILE A 105 -8.20 10.51 20.90
C ILE A 105 -6.90 11.27 20.63
N THR A 106 -6.47 11.34 19.38
CA THR A 106 -5.31 12.13 18.96
C THR A 106 -5.79 13.37 18.23
N ILE A 107 -5.12 14.50 18.45
CA ILE A 107 -5.41 15.78 17.80
C ILE A 107 -4.16 16.35 17.12
N ASP A 108 -4.36 17.12 16.06
CA ASP A 108 -3.28 17.89 15.43
C ASP A 108 -3.05 19.26 16.11
N HIS A 109 -2.12 20.05 15.57
CA HIS A 109 -1.79 21.40 16.02
C HIS A 109 -2.96 22.41 15.88
N ARG A 110 -3.97 22.09 15.07
CA ARG A 110 -5.20 22.88 14.90
C ARG A 110 -6.34 22.37 15.79
N LYS A 111 -6.04 21.43 16.70
CA LYS A 111 -6.99 20.73 17.55
C LYS A 111 -8.02 19.90 16.79
N GLN A 112 -7.76 19.57 15.52
CA GLN A 112 -8.62 18.65 14.79
C GLN A 112 -8.32 17.24 15.25
N ILE A 113 -9.38 16.46 15.52
CA ILE A 113 -9.24 15.05 15.87
C ILE A 113 -8.74 14.31 14.63
N THR A 114 -7.56 13.70 14.74
CA THR A 114 -6.95 12.94 13.65
C THR A 114 -7.24 11.46 13.77
N GLU A 115 -7.36 10.96 15.01
CA GLU A 115 -7.62 9.54 15.29
C GLU A 115 -8.45 9.41 16.58
N ALA A 116 -9.27 8.36 16.62
CA ALA A 116 -10.03 7.95 17.79
C ALA A 116 -10.19 6.43 17.75
N ASN A 117 -10.01 5.74 18.88
CA ASN A 117 -10.17 4.29 18.94
C ASN A 117 -11.61 3.87 19.26
N ASP A 118 -11.90 2.58 19.09
CA ASP A 118 -13.24 2.01 19.26
C ASP A 118 -13.82 2.22 20.68
N ALA A 119 -12.96 2.32 21.70
CA ALA A 119 -13.36 2.61 23.08
C ALA A 119 -14.09 3.95 23.24
N VAL A 120 -13.85 4.92 22.36
CA VAL A 120 -14.61 6.19 22.34
C VAL A 120 -16.11 5.92 22.12
N GLY A 121 -16.45 5.00 21.21
CA GLY A 121 -17.83 4.59 20.98
C GLY A 121 -18.44 3.87 22.17
N VAL A 122 -17.66 3.02 22.84
CA VAL A 122 -18.12 2.26 24.01
C VAL A 122 -18.34 3.17 25.23
N ILE A 123 -17.41 4.08 25.50
CA ILE A 123 -17.41 4.92 26.71
C ILE A 123 -18.34 6.13 26.55
N PHE A 124 -18.29 6.80 25.40
CA PHE A 124 -19.00 8.08 25.19
C PHE A 124 -20.24 7.94 24.30
N GLY A 125 -20.48 6.78 23.67
CA GLY A 125 -21.61 6.58 22.76
C GLY A 125 -21.47 7.30 21.42
N ILE A 126 -20.26 7.73 21.06
CA ILE A 126 -19.97 8.48 19.83
C ILE A 126 -19.10 7.63 18.89
N SER A 127 -19.55 7.44 17.64
CA SER A 127 -18.75 6.71 16.65
C SER A 127 -17.45 7.47 16.34
N PRO A 128 -16.26 6.82 16.46
CA PRO A 128 -14.96 7.45 16.23
C PRO A 128 -14.86 8.13 14.85
N GLU A 129 -15.44 7.52 13.82
CA GLU A 129 -15.41 8.01 12.44
C GLU A 129 -16.08 9.38 12.29
N THR A 130 -17.10 9.66 13.10
CA THR A 130 -17.82 10.95 13.08
C THR A 130 -17.03 12.10 13.72
N MET A 131 -15.92 11.79 14.40
CA MET A 131 -15.08 12.75 15.11
C MET A 131 -13.91 13.23 14.26
N ILE A 132 -13.44 12.40 13.33
CA ILE A 132 -12.24 12.69 12.52
C ILE A 132 -12.43 13.98 11.71
N GLY A 133 -11.42 14.86 11.77
CA GLY A 133 -11.39 16.17 11.13
C GLY A 133 -12.17 17.28 11.86
N ARG A 134 -12.91 16.97 12.92
CA ARG A 134 -13.65 17.97 13.72
C ARG A 134 -12.76 18.55 14.81
N LEU A 135 -13.06 19.78 15.23
CA LEU A 135 -12.37 20.42 16.36
C LEU A 135 -12.71 19.68 17.65
N SER A 136 -11.68 19.38 18.44
CA SER A 136 -11.82 18.66 19.71
C SER A 136 -12.82 19.35 20.66
N ASP A 137 -12.72 20.68 20.75
CA ASP A 137 -13.56 21.50 21.64
C ASP A 137 -15.05 21.36 21.32
N ASP A 138 -15.42 21.15 20.05
CA ASP A 138 -16.81 20.95 19.63
C ASP A 138 -17.33 19.56 19.99
N VAL A 139 -16.48 18.54 19.85
CA VAL A 139 -16.86 17.15 20.16
C VAL A 139 -16.98 16.94 21.68
N PHE A 140 -16.02 17.45 22.46
CA PHE A 140 -16.05 17.33 23.93
C PHE A 140 -17.22 18.05 24.59
N ARG A 141 -17.82 19.07 23.93
CA ARG A 141 -19.05 19.72 24.43
C ARG A 141 -20.29 18.84 24.41
N ILE A 142 -20.31 17.84 23.52
CA ILE A 142 -21.48 16.97 23.30
C ILE A 142 -21.38 15.71 24.20
N ILE A 143 -20.17 15.39 24.67
CA ILE A 143 -19.95 14.29 25.61
C ILE A 143 -20.62 14.65 26.95
N PRO A 144 -21.54 13.81 27.48
CA PRO A 144 -22.16 14.04 28.78
C PRO A 144 -21.09 14.23 29.85
N LYS A 145 -21.32 15.14 30.81
CA LYS A 145 -20.36 15.57 31.86
C LYS A 145 -19.85 14.46 32.80
N TYR A 146 -19.17 13.44 32.29
CA TYR A 146 -18.39 12.48 33.08
C TYR A 146 -16.99 13.04 33.43
N VAL A 147 -16.65 14.22 32.90
CA VAL A 147 -15.33 14.88 33.05
C VAL A 147 -15.27 15.83 34.25
N GLU A 148 -16.38 16.18 34.91
CA GLU A 148 -16.37 17.06 36.11
C GLU A 148 -15.88 16.37 37.40
N ARG A 149 -15.22 15.20 37.33
CA ARG A 149 -14.79 14.43 38.51
C ARG A 149 -13.29 14.14 38.63
N PHE A 150 -12.46 14.83 37.86
CA PHE A 150 -11.01 14.86 38.06
C PHE A 150 -10.49 16.29 38.13
#